data_AF-A0AB38SGF1-F1
#
_entry.id   AF-A0AB38SGF1-F1
#
_cell.length_a   1.000
_cell.length_b   1.000
_cell.length_c   1.000
_cell.angle_alpha   90.00
_cell.angle_beta   90.00
_cell.angle_gamma   90.00
#
_symmetry.space_group_name_H-M   'P 1'
#
loop_
_entity.id
_entity.type
_entity.pdbx_description
1 polymer ?
#
loop_
_entity_poly.entity_id
_entity_poly.type
_entity_poly.pdbx_seq_one_letter_code
_entity_poly.pdbx_strand_id
1 'polypeptide(L)'
;MTGFPRYAIYFAAGADSALSRFGAELLGYDAYTGDEVPFPREALHVAADWRDVTADPRKYGFHGTLKAPMTLAAGRTEAELAAACAAFASKPRPIPAIRPVVDSISGFIAVIPAEPVHTLQQFAADCAREFDSFRAAMTAEDRARRRPEKLSERQRDYLDRWGYPYVMEEFRLHMTLTGRLDAERRGPILEMLRRRFATLKLDALTIDRIALFKQDDPKARFRIVGEWTLAR
;
A
#
# COMPACT_ATOMS: atom_id res chain seq x y z
N MET A 1 10.45 -11.48 4.70
CA MET A 1 9.72 -12.36 5.62
C MET A 1 9.64 -13.73 5.03
N THR A 2 10.09 -14.73 5.77
CA THR A 2 10.01 -16.14 5.39
C THR A 2 8.73 -16.82 5.90
N GLY A 3 8.07 -16.26 6.91
CA GLY A 3 6.83 -16.81 7.45
C GLY A 3 5.58 -16.39 6.67
N PHE A 4 4.56 -17.24 6.76
CA PHE A 4 3.22 -17.05 6.21
C PHE A 4 2.17 -17.57 7.20
N PRO A 5 0.93 -17.07 7.17
CA PRO A 5 0.43 -15.97 6.32
C PRO A 5 1.06 -14.62 6.68
N ARG A 6 1.07 -13.70 5.70
CA ARG A 6 1.45 -12.29 5.91
C ARG A 6 0.21 -11.43 5.99
N TYR A 7 0.22 -10.46 6.90
CA TYR A 7 -0.84 -9.47 7.08
C TYR A 7 -0.28 -8.08 6.85
N ALA A 8 -1.09 -7.19 6.31
CA ALA A 8 -0.75 -5.79 6.17
C ALA A 8 -1.96 -4.92 6.46
N ILE A 9 -1.72 -3.70 6.95
CA ILE A 9 -2.78 -2.74 7.20
C ILE A 9 -2.59 -1.62 6.20
N TYR A 10 -3.55 -1.51 5.30
CA TYR A 10 -3.50 -0.60 4.18
C TYR A 10 -4.70 0.33 4.19
N PHE A 11 -4.60 1.41 3.44
CA PHE A 11 -5.75 2.12 2.91
C PHE A 11 -6.15 1.48 1.57
N ALA A 12 -7.42 1.14 1.44
CA ALA A 12 -8.10 0.85 0.19
C ALA A 12 -9.33 1.75 0.11
N ALA A 13 -9.72 2.21 -1.08
CA ALA A 13 -10.75 3.25 -1.22
C ALA A 13 -12.19 2.71 -1.12
N GLY A 14 -12.39 1.43 -0.78
CA GLY A 14 -13.67 0.73 -0.80
C GLY A 14 -13.92 0.00 -2.14
N ALA A 15 -14.65 -1.12 -2.11
CA ALA A 15 -14.90 -1.96 -3.29
C ALA A 15 -15.62 -1.21 -4.43
N ASP A 16 -16.57 -0.35 -4.07
CA ASP A 16 -17.39 0.38 -5.05
C ASP A 16 -16.75 1.69 -5.55
N SER A 17 -15.55 2.02 -5.05
CA SER A 17 -14.87 3.27 -5.41
C SER A 17 -14.33 3.24 -6.83
N ALA A 18 -14.51 4.35 -7.56
CA ALA A 18 -13.91 4.54 -8.88
C ALA A 18 -12.38 4.46 -8.83
N LEU A 19 -11.77 4.86 -7.72
CA LEU A 19 -10.32 4.77 -7.49
C LEU A 19 -9.86 3.31 -7.32
N SER A 20 -10.63 2.47 -6.62
CA SER A 20 -10.33 1.04 -6.48
C SER A 20 -10.41 0.33 -7.84
N ARG A 21 -11.47 0.59 -8.61
CA ARG A 21 -11.60 0.06 -9.99
C ARG A 21 -10.45 0.51 -10.89
N PHE A 22 -10.11 1.79 -10.87
CA PHE A 22 -9.00 2.36 -11.64
C PHE A 22 -7.69 1.60 -11.38
N GLY A 23 -7.37 1.36 -10.10
CA GLY A 23 -6.17 0.63 -9.73
C GLY A 23 -6.22 -0.85 -10.07
N ALA A 24 -7.34 -1.52 -9.79
CA ALA A 24 -7.52 -2.95 -10.07
C ALA A 24 -7.38 -3.26 -11.57
N GLU A 25 -7.97 -2.44 -12.44
CA GLU A 25 -7.83 -2.57 -13.89
C GLU A 25 -6.38 -2.40 -14.36
N LEU A 26 -5.67 -1.39 -13.83
CA LEU A 26 -4.28 -1.14 -14.21
C LEU A 26 -3.33 -2.23 -13.70
N LEU A 27 -3.56 -2.77 -12.51
CA LEU A 27 -2.78 -3.89 -11.97
C LEU A 27 -3.21 -5.25 -12.55
N GLY A 28 -4.40 -5.29 -13.17
CA GLY A 28 -5.04 -6.49 -13.68
C GLY A 28 -5.47 -7.46 -12.58
N TYR A 29 -5.69 -6.98 -11.35
CA TYR A 29 -6.05 -7.81 -10.20
C TYR A 29 -6.86 -6.99 -9.20
N ASP A 30 -8.00 -7.54 -8.77
CA ASP A 30 -8.82 -6.96 -7.73
C ASP A 30 -8.57 -7.67 -6.39
N ALA A 31 -8.07 -6.92 -5.39
CA ALA A 31 -7.81 -7.46 -4.06
C ALA A 31 -9.10 -7.68 -3.24
N TYR A 32 -10.24 -7.08 -3.63
CA TYR A 32 -11.53 -7.32 -3.00
C TYR A 32 -12.10 -8.69 -3.36
N THR A 33 -12.15 -9.01 -4.65
CA THR A 33 -12.72 -10.28 -5.12
C THR A 33 -11.69 -11.40 -5.18
N GLY A 34 -10.41 -11.05 -5.36
CA GLY A 34 -9.33 -12.00 -5.62
C GLY A 34 -9.22 -12.41 -7.08
N ASP A 35 -9.92 -11.74 -8.01
CA ASP A 35 -9.98 -12.11 -9.42
C ASP A 35 -8.99 -11.36 -10.30
N GLU A 36 -8.68 -11.96 -11.44
CA GLU A 36 -7.97 -11.28 -12.52
C GLU A 36 -8.87 -10.28 -13.22
N VAL A 37 -8.34 -9.08 -13.46
CA VAL A 37 -9.02 -8.01 -14.21
C VAL A 37 -8.32 -7.82 -15.57
N PRO A 38 -9.06 -7.71 -16.69
CA PRO A 38 -8.46 -7.40 -17.98
C PRO A 38 -7.78 -6.03 -17.97
N PHE A 39 -6.58 -5.97 -18.54
CA PHE A 39 -5.87 -4.70 -18.67
C PHE A 39 -6.57 -3.77 -19.68
N PRO A 40 -6.58 -2.44 -19.43
CA PRO A 40 -7.06 -1.46 -20.40
C PRO A 40 -6.28 -1.54 -21.72
N ARG A 41 -6.98 -1.44 -22.86
CA ARG A 41 -6.34 -1.42 -24.19
C ARG A 41 -5.31 -0.31 -24.33
N GLU A 42 -5.57 0.86 -23.74
CA GLU A 42 -4.64 2.00 -23.74
C GLU A 42 -3.30 1.63 -23.06
N ALA A 43 -3.35 0.88 -21.95
CA ALA A 43 -2.14 0.45 -21.24
C ALA A 43 -1.31 -0.53 -22.08
N LEU A 44 -1.96 -1.50 -22.73
CA LEU A 44 -1.33 -2.45 -23.64
C LEU A 44 -0.78 -1.79 -24.92
N HIS A 45 -1.39 -0.68 -25.36
CA HIS A 45 -0.90 0.10 -26.49
C HIS A 45 0.37 0.88 -26.14
N VAL A 46 0.42 1.49 -24.95
CA VAL A 46 1.60 2.24 -24.49
C VAL A 46 2.75 1.30 -24.13
N ALA A 47 2.46 0.12 -23.59
CA ALA A 47 3.46 -0.92 -23.32
C ALA A 47 2.84 -2.31 -23.48
N ALA A 48 3.27 -3.05 -24.50
CA ALA A 48 2.77 -4.40 -24.80
C ALA A 48 3.03 -5.38 -23.64
N ASP A 49 4.10 -5.18 -22.88
CA ASP A 49 4.50 -5.91 -21.67
C ASP A 49 3.89 -5.33 -20.38
N TRP A 50 2.72 -4.68 -20.44
CA TRP A 50 2.09 -4.03 -19.26
C TRP A 50 1.93 -4.97 -18.05
N ARG A 51 1.78 -6.28 -18.29
CA ARG A 51 1.76 -7.30 -17.24
C ARG A 51 3.04 -7.30 -16.41
N ASP A 52 4.19 -7.17 -17.06
CA ASP A 52 5.50 -7.17 -16.40
C ASP A 52 5.76 -5.82 -15.71
N VAL A 53 5.34 -4.72 -16.35
CA VAL A 53 5.36 -3.37 -15.76
C VAL A 53 4.64 -3.33 -14.41
N THR A 54 3.54 -4.08 -14.26
CA THR A 54 2.68 -4.06 -13.07
C THR A 54 2.87 -5.27 -12.15
N ALA A 55 3.78 -6.20 -12.49
CA ALA A 55 3.94 -7.47 -11.79
C ALA A 55 4.22 -7.31 -10.29
N ASP A 56 5.05 -6.35 -9.91
CA ASP A 56 5.39 -6.11 -8.51
C ASP A 56 4.25 -5.54 -7.66
N PRO A 57 3.61 -4.41 -8.03
CA PRO A 57 2.45 -3.91 -7.28
C PRO A 57 1.24 -4.85 -7.33
N ARG A 58 1.04 -5.60 -8.42
CA ARG A 58 -0.06 -6.57 -8.55
C ARG A 58 -0.08 -7.61 -7.43
N LYS A 59 1.10 -8.01 -6.91
CA LYS A 59 1.20 -8.96 -5.79
C LYS A 59 0.47 -8.48 -4.53
N TYR A 60 0.36 -7.17 -4.35
CA TYR A 60 -0.23 -6.54 -3.17
C TYR A 60 -1.65 -6.02 -3.40
N GLY A 61 -2.09 -5.91 -4.66
CA GLY A 61 -3.30 -5.19 -5.02
C GLY A 61 -3.13 -3.67 -4.93
N PHE A 62 -4.12 -2.92 -5.39
CA PHE A 62 -4.07 -1.45 -5.36
C PHE A 62 -4.41 -0.93 -3.96
N HIS A 63 -3.44 -0.29 -3.31
CA HIS A 63 -3.54 0.08 -1.89
C HIS A 63 -2.55 1.21 -1.54
N GLY A 64 -2.76 1.88 -0.41
CA GLY A 64 -1.77 2.74 0.24
C GLY A 64 -1.26 2.10 1.54
N THR A 65 0.05 1.93 1.71
CA THR A 65 0.58 1.25 2.91
C THR A 65 0.43 2.10 4.17
N LEU A 66 -0.10 1.56 5.28
CA LEU A 66 -0.10 2.19 6.61
C LEU A 66 0.75 1.41 7.63
N LYS A 67 0.63 0.07 7.62
CA LYS A 67 1.56 -0.89 8.25
C LYS A 67 2.05 -1.84 7.16
N ALA A 68 3.37 -1.90 6.98
CA ALA A 68 3.99 -2.82 6.03
C ALA A 68 3.66 -4.29 6.37
N PRO A 69 3.70 -5.19 5.37
CA PRO A 69 3.46 -6.61 5.59
C PRO A 69 4.28 -7.18 6.75
N MET A 70 3.61 -7.89 7.64
CA MET A 70 4.15 -8.60 8.80
C MET A 70 3.62 -10.03 8.90
N THR A 71 4.40 -10.95 9.44
CA THR A 71 3.86 -12.19 10.00
C THR A 71 3.45 -11.94 11.45
N LEU A 72 2.48 -12.72 11.95
CA LEU A 72 2.05 -12.57 13.34
C LEU A 72 3.11 -13.09 14.32
N ALA A 73 3.29 -12.38 15.42
CA ALA A 73 4.11 -12.83 16.54
C ALA A 73 3.53 -14.11 17.17
N ALA A 74 4.37 -14.90 17.82
CA ALA A 74 3.93 -16.09 18.55
C ALA A 74 2.85 -15.71 19.58
N GLY A 75 1.75 -16.47 19.60
CA GLY A 75 0.61 -16.20 20.48
C GLY A 75 -0.34 -15.10 20.01
N ARG A 76 -0.11 -14.49 18.83
CA ARG A 76 -1.05 -13.56 18.19
C ARG A 76 -1.83 -14.24 17.07
N THR A 77 -3.10 -13.90 16.94
CA THR A 77 -4.03 -14.50 15.97
C THR A 77 -4.59 -13.47 15.00
N GLU A 78 -5.09 -13.94 13.85
CA GLU A 78 -5.78 -13.10 12.87
C GLU A 78 -7.02 -12.42 13.47
N ALA A 79 -7.77 -13.15 14.31
CA ALA A 79 -8.95 -12.63 14.98
C ALA A 79 -8.63 -11.47 15.94
N GLU A 80 -7.54 -11.59 16.71
CA GLU A 80 -7.08 -10.48 17.58
C GLU A 80 -6.62 -9.27 16.77
N LEU A 81 -5.96 -9.48 15.63
CA LEU A 81 -5.56 -8.39 14.74
C LEU A 81 -6.77 -7.67 14.14
N ALA A 82 -7.79 -8.43 13.70
CA ALA A 82 -9.05 -7.88 13.21
C ALA A 82 -9.79 -7.10 14.31
N ALA A 83 -9.83 -7.63 15.54
CA ALA A 83 -10.41 -6.94 16.69
C ALA A 83 -9.64 -5.64 17.03
N ALA A 84 -8.31 -5.66 16.95
CA ALA A 84 -7.49 -4.45 17.12
C ALA A 84 -7.76 -3.42 16.01
N CYS A 85 -7.98 -3.85 14.76
CA CYS A 85 -8.37 -2.95 13.68
C CYS A 85 -9.73 -2.29 13.96
N ALA A 86 -10.72 -3.06 14.41
CA ALA A 86 -12.02 -2.53 14.81
C ALA A 86 -11.91 -1.52 15.96
N ALA A 87 -11.16 -1.87 17.01
CA ALA A 87 -10.94 -0.99 18.16
C ALA A 87 -10.14 0.27 17.80
N PHE A 88 -9.19 0.17 16.88
CA PHE A 88 -8.47 1.34 16.37
C PHE A 88 -9.41 2.25 15.58
N ALA A 89 -10.20 1.69 14.68
CA ALA A 89 -11.14 2.46 13.84
C ALA A 89 -12.25 3.13 14.67
N SER A 90 -12.67 2.56 15.79
CA SER A 90 -13.71 3.13 16.65
C SER A 90 -13.25 4.32 17.50
N LYS A 91 -11.93 4.57 17.64
CA LYS A 91 -11.39 5.71 18.40
C LYS A 91 -11.54 7.00 17.56
N PRO A 92 -12.34 7.98 18.01
CA PRO A 92 -12.54 9.25 17.29
C PRO A 92 -11.21 9.95 16.99
N ARG A 93 -11.07 10.44 15.76
CA ARG A 93 -9.84 11.10 15.29
C ARG A 93 -10.10 11.97 14.07
N PRO A 94 -9.23 12.96 13.78
CA PRO A 94 -9.25 13.66 12.51
C PRO A 94 -9.06 12.67 11.34
N ILE A 95 -9.96 12.69 10.36
CA ILE A 95 -9.84 11.91 9.14
C ILE A 95 -8.91 12.65 8.17
N PRO A 96 -7.74 12.08 7.79
CA PRO A 96 -6.87 12.72 6.82
C PRO A 96 -7.52 12.81 5.43
N ALA A 97 -7.25 13.89 4.72
CA ALA A 97 -7.61 14.05 3.32
C ALA A 97 -6.39 14.53 2.53
N ILE A 98 -6.27 14.06 1.29
CA ILE A 98 -5.20 14.46 0.38
C ILE A 98 -5.80 14.99 -0.91
N ARG A 99 -5.03 15.82 -1.63
CA ARG A 99 -5.23 16.04 -3.06
C ARG A 99 -4.41 14.99 -3.82
N PRO A 100 -5.04 13.96 -4.43
CA PRO A 100 -4.30 12.88 -5.05
C PRO A 100 -3.82 13.28 -6.46
N VAL A 101 -2.57 12.93 -6.79
CA VAL A 101 -2.00 13.09 -8.14
C VAL A 101 -1.27 11.82 -8.56
N VAL A 102 -1.16 11.59 -9.86
CA VAL A 102 -0.30 10.52 -10.40
C VAL A 102 1.07 11.10 -10.72
N ASP A 103 2.09 10.57 -10.05
CA ASP A 103 3.48 10.97 -10.28
C ASP A 103 4.47 9.82 -10.10
N SER A 104 5.70 10.05 -10.57
CA SER A 104 6.85 9.18 -10.33
C SER A 104 7.44 9.43 -8.94
N ILE A 105 7.60 8.37 -8.17
CA ILE A 105 8.26 8.36 -6.88
C ILE A 105 9.28 7.22 -6.85
N SER A 106 10.53 7.52 -6.52
CA SER A 106 11.60 6.53 -6.35
C SER A 106 11.77 5.56 -7.55
N GLY A 107 11.46 6.02 -8.76
CA GLY A 107 11.64 5.27 -10.02
C GLY A 107 10.41 4.48 -10.50
N PHE A 108 9.28 4.54 -9.81
CA PHE A 108 8.00 3.93 -10.22
C PHE A 108 6.87 4.95 -10.18
N ILE A 109 5.71 4.65 -10.78
CA ILE A 109 4.56 5.56 -10.83
C ILE A 109 3.49 5.13 -9.83
N ALA A 110 2.89 6.09 -9.12
CA ALA A 110 1.88 5.85 -8.11
C ALA A 110 0.89 7.02 -8.01
N VAL A 111 -0.28 6.79 -7.39
CA VAL A 111 -1.11 7.87 -6.85
C VAL A 111 -0.50 8.32 -5.52
N ILE A 112 -0.19 9.60 -5.37
CA ILE A 112 0.46 10.18 -4.18
C ILE A 112 -0.27 11.46 -3.75
N PRO A 113 -0.10 11.92 -2.49
CA PRO A 113 -0.47 13.27 -2.09
C PRO A 113 0.33 14.30 -2.90
N ALA A 114 -0.34 15.33 -3.41
CA ALA A 114 0.32 16.42 -4.14
C ALA A 114 1.16 17.33 -3.23
N GLU A 115 0.85 17.35 -1.94
CA GLU A 115 1.60 18.05 -0.90
C GLU A 115 1.72 17.16 0.36
N PRO A 116 2.70 17.42 1.24
CA PRO A 116 2.77 16.76 2.54
C PRO A 116 1.51 17.03 3.37
N VAL A 117 0.95 15.97 3.97
CA VAL A 117 -0.24 16.06 4.83
C VAL A 117 0.10 15.53 6.21
N HIS A 118 0.24 16.42 7.19
CA HIS A 118 0.66 16.06 8.55
C HIS A 118 -0.33 15.14 9.27
N THR A 119 -1.64 15.34 9.08
CA THR A 119 -2.67 14.46 9.67
C THR A 119 -2.57 13.03 9.15
N LEU A 120 -2.21 12.86 7.88
CA LEU A 120 -1.96 11.55 7.28
C LEU A 120 -0.68 10.91 7.81
N GLN A 121 0.40 11.70 7.98
CA GLN A 121 1.64 11.22 8.58
C GLN A 121 1.42 10.75 10.02
N GLN A 122 0.69 11.53 10.83
CA GLN A 122 0.32 11.14 12.18
C GLN A 122 -0.54 9.87 12.19
N PHE A 123 -1.53 9.79 11.30
CA PHE A 123 -2.39 8.61 11.18
C PHE A 123 -1.58 7.34 10.85
N ALA A 124 -0.64 7.41 9.90
CA ALA A 124 0.24 6.30 9.57
C ALA A 124 1.18 5.94 10.73
N ALA A 125 1.70 6.93 11.47
CA ALA A 125 2.49 6.72 12.67
C ALA A 125 1.70 5.99 13.77
N ASP A 126 0.42 6.34 13.95
CA ASP A 126 -0.46 5.68 14.91
C ASP A 126 -0.76 4.24 14.52
N CYS A 127 -0.99 3.96 13.22
CA CYS A 127 -1.06 2.59 12.71
C CYS A 127 0.25 1.82 12.99
N ALA A 128 1.41 2.43 12.71
CA ALA A 128 2.69 1.79 12.95
C ALA A 128 2.89 1.41 14.42
N ARG A 129 2.48 2.28 15.35
CA ARG A 129 2.55 2.05 16.80
C ARG A 129 1.55 1.00 17.30
N GLU A 130 0.27 1.17 16.99
CA GLU A 130 -0.80 0.33 17.52
C GLU A 130 -0.60 -1.14 17.13
N PHE A 131 -0.19 -1.38 15.89
CA PHE A 131 -0.16 -2.72 15.33
C PHE A 131 1.21 -3.40 15.44
N ASP A 132 2.23 -2.76 16.02
CA ASP A 132 3.57 -3.37 16.07
C ASP A 132 3.63 -4.60 16.99
N SER A 133 2.81 -4.67 18.05
CA SER A 133 2.77 -5.84 18.94
C SER A 133 2.27 -7.11 18.27
N PHE A 134 1.70 -7.01 17.07
CA PHE A 134 1.29 -8.15 16.26
C PHE A 134 2.41 -8.65 15.36
N ARG A 135 3.44 -7.85 15.09
CA ARG A 135 4.53 -8.22 14.19
C ARG A 135 5.49 -9.19 14.88
N ALA A 136 5.81 -10.30 14.20
CA ALA A 136 6.90 -11.17 14.63
C ALA A 136 8.26 -10.43 14.65
N ALA A 137 9.16 -10.83 15.55
CA ALA A 137 10.50 -10.30 15.57
C ALA A 137 11.19 -10.48 14.20
N MET A 138 11.91 -9.46 13.75
CA MET A 138 12.58 -9.49 12.46
C MET A 138 13.80 -10.42 12.53
N THR A 139 13.91 -11.37 11.62
CA THR A 139 15.08 -12.25 11.53
C THR A 139 16.26 -11.54 10.85
N ALA A 140 17.47 -12.09 11.00
CA ALA A 140 18.66 -11.57 10.33
C ALA A 140 18.52 -11.62 8.80
N GLU A 141 17.89 -12.66 8.25
CA GLU A 141 17.64 -12.81 6.81
C GLU A 141 16.66 -11.75 6.31
N ASP A 142 15.61 -11.47 7.08
CA ASP A 142 14.63 -10.44 6.74
C ASP A 142 15.23 -9.04 6.80
N ARG A 143 16.09 -8.79 7.78
CA ARG A 143 16.87 -7.55 7.85
C ARG A 143 17.79 -7.42 6.64
N ALA A 144 18.56 -8.45 6.30
CA ALA A 144 19.49 -8.43 5.17
C ALA A 144 18.78 -8.16 3.82
N ARG A 145 17.58 -8.72 3.61
CA ARG A 145 16.76 -8.45 2.41
C ARG A 145 16.37 -6.99 2.24
N ARG A 146 16.32 -6.21 3.33
CA ARG A 146 16.03 -4.77 3.30
C ARG A 146 17.26 -3.91 2.98
N ARG A 147 18.44 -4.52 2.83
CA ARG A 147 19.69 -3.84 2.46
C ARG A 147 20.01 -2.66 3.39
N PRO A 148 20.18 -2.90 4.71
CA PRO A 148 20.40 -1.84 5.70
C PRO A 148 21.64 -0.98 5.40
N GLU A 149 22.61 -1.49 4.63
CA GLU A 149 23.77 -0.75 4.15
C GLU A 149 23.40 0.42 3.20
N LYS A 150 22.22 0.37 2.57
CA LYS A 150 21.70 1.44 1.69
C LYS A 150 20.76 2.43 2.40
N LEU A 151 20.47 2.19 3.68
CA LEU A 151 19.56 3.02 4.47
C LEU A 151 20.32 4.11 5.22
N SER A 152 19.67 5.24 5.46
CA SER A 152 20.16 6.24 6.40
C SER A 152 20.21 5.67 7.82
N GLU A 153 20.91 6.32 8.74
CA GLU A 153 20.94 5.93 10.15
C GLU A 153 19.52 5.87 10.74
N ARG A 154 18.71 6.90 10.50
CA ARG A 154 17.31 6.97 10.95
C ARG A 154 16.45 5.83 10.37
N GLN A 155 16.61 5.53 9.09
CA GLN A 155 15.90 4.43 8.44
C GLN A 155 16.32 3.05 8.99
N ARG A 156 17.60 2.88 9.38
CA ARG A 156 18.05 1.67 10.06
C ARG A 156 17.41 1.53 11.44
N ASP A 157 17.37 2.61 12.22
CA ASP A 157 16.70 2.61 13.53
C ASP A 157 15.22 2.23 13.38
N TYR A 158 14.55 2.73 12.35
CA TYR A 158 13.16 2.36 12.05
C TYR A 158 13.01 0.94 11.55
N LEU A 159 13.93 0.45 10.74
CA LEU A 159 13.94 -0.95 10.35
C LEU A 159 14.08 -1.87 11.58
N ASP A 160 14.97 -1.54 12.52
CA ASP A 160 15.19 -2.34 13.71
C ASP A 160 14.02 -2.26 14.71
N ARG A 161 13.45 -1.07 14.90
CA ARG A 161 12.33 -0.87 15.83
C ARG A 161 10.99 -1.36 15.29
N TRP A 162 10.68 -1.04 14.03
CA TRP A 162 9.34 -1.22 13.45
C TRP A 162 9.27 -2.33 12.39
N GLY A 163 10.41 -2.96 12.06
CA GLY A 163 10.51 -3.95 10.98
C GLY A 163 10.41 -3.36 9.57
N TYR A 164 10.38 -2.03 9.43
CA TYR A 164 10.25 -1.33 8.16
C TYR A 164 10.87 0.08 8.22
N PRO A 165 11.68 0.50 7.23
CA PRO A 165 12.43 1.76 7.33
C PRO A 165 11.63 3.02 6.98
N TYR A 166 10.52 2.90 6.24
CA TYR A 166 9.75 4.04 5.73
C TYR A 166 8.49 4.29 6.58
N VAL A 167 8.71 4.55 7.87
CA VAL A 167 7.67 4.88 8.86
C VAL A 167 7.96 6.24 9.50
N MET A 168 6.99 6.79 10.25
CA MET A 168 7.15 8.07 10.95
C MET A 168 7.51 9.21 9.99
N GLU A 169 8.63 9.89 10.18
CA GLU A 169 9.12 10.99 9.35
C GLU A 169 9.50 10.53 7.94
N GLU A 170 9.83 9.26 7.76
CA GLU A 170 10.15 8.64 6.46
C GLU A 170 8.90 8.14 5.72
N PHE A 171 7.72 8.25 6.34
CA PHE A 171 6.47 7.83 5.72
C PHE A 171 6.11 8.68 4.51
N ARG A 172 5.78 8.01 3.40
CA ARG A 172 5.21 8.64 2.20
C ARG A 172 4.07 7.76 1.70
N LEU A 173 2.85 8.29 1.66
CA LEU A 173 1.73 7.57 1.06
C LEU A 173 1.96 7.46 -0.45
N HIS A 174 1.85 6.25 -0.97
CA HIS A 174 1.80 5.99 -2.40
C HIS A 174 0.89 4.77 -2.66
N MET A 175 0.06 4.88 -3.70
CA MET A 175 -0.72 3.76 -4.24
C MET A 175 -0.14 3.36 -5.58
N THR A 176 0.71 2.33 -5.54
CA THR A 176 1.62 2.00 -6.64
C THR A 176 0.88 1.45 -7.86
N LEU A 177 1.20 1.98 -9.04
CA LEU A 177 0.62 1.58 -10.33
C LEU A 177 1.61 0.79 -11.18
N THR A 178 2.92 1.00 -11.02
CA THR A 178 3.96 0.29 -11.78
C THR A 178 5.10 -0.18 -10.87
N GLY A 179 5.88 -1.15 -11.34
CA GLY A 179 7.23 -1.39 -10.86
C GLY A 179 8.18 -0.25 -11.27
N ARG A 180 9.47 -0.43 -10.97
CA ARG A 180 10.50 0.52 -11.41
C ARG A 180 10.58 0.54 -12.94
N LEU A 181 10.62 1.74 -13.50
CA LEU A 181 10.73 1.99 -14.93
C LEU A 181 12.08 2.65 -15.24
N ASP A 182 12.64 2.34 -16.41
CA ASP A 182 13.72 3.14 -16.99
C ASP A 182 13.23 4.54 -17.39
N ALA A 183 14.16 5.42 -17.81
CA ALA A 183 13.81 6.80 -18.12
C ALA A 183 12.96 6.92 -19.40
N GLU A 184 13.21 6.09 -20.40
CA GLU A 184 12.54 6.14 -21.71
C GLU A 184 11.07 5.77 -21.62
N ARG A 185 10.76 4.71 -20.86
CA ARG A 185 9.39 4.21 -20.69
C ARG A 185 8.54 5.09 -19.77
N ARG A 186 9.17 5.82 -18.84
CA ARG A 186 8.46 6.53 -17.78
C ARG A 186 7.57 7.64 -18.30
N GLY A 187 8.02 8.42 -19.29
CA GLY A 187 7.28 9.58 -19.82
C GLY A 187 5.91 9.17 -20.41
N PRO A 188 5.88 8.33 -21.45
CA PRO A 188 4.63 7.90 -22.07
C PRO A 188 3.66 7.20 -21.11
N ILE A 189 4.18 6.35 -20.21
CA ILE A 189 3.36 5.66 -19.20
C ILE A 189 2.78 6.66 -18.20
N LEU A 190 3.58 7.61 -17.70
CA LEU A 190 3.12 8.62 -16.75
C LEU A 190 2.03 9.50 -17.35
N GLU A 191 2.19 9.95 -18.59
CA GLU A 191 1.17 10.74 -19.29
C GLU A 191 -0.14 9.98 -19.46
N MET A 192 -0.08 8.71 -19.88
CA MET A 192 -1.25 7.84 -19.98
C MET A 192 -1.97 7.71 -18.63
N LEU A 193 -1.23 7.41 -17.57
CA LEU A 193 -1.79 7.25 -16.23
C LEU A 193 -2.40 8.56 -15.70
N ARG A 194 -1.77 9.71 -15.96
CA ARG A 194 -2.31 11.03 -15.60
C ARG A 194 -3.61 11.35 -16.34
N ARG A 195 -3.67 11.12 -17.66
CA ARG A 195 -4.91 11.33 -18.45
C ARG A 195 -6.04 10.43 -17.95
N ARG A 196 -5.75 9.15 -17.72
CA ARG A 196 -6.74 8.21 -17.18
C ARG A 196 -7.21 8.63 -15.80
N PHE A 197 -6.30 8.99 -14.90
CA PHE A 197 -6.64 9.42 -13.54
C PHE A 197 -7.48 10.70 -13.50
N ALA A 198 -7.19 11.66 -14.38
CA ALA A 198 -7.97 12.90 -14.49
C ALA A 198 -9.46 12.65 -14.80
N THR A 199 -9.79 11.53 -15.48
CA THR A 199 -11.19 11.18 -15.77
C THR A 199 -12.02 10.84 -14.51
N LEU A 200 -11.35 10.50 -13.40
CA LEU A 200 -12.00 10.24 -12.11
C LEU A 200 -12.54 11.53 -11.46
N LYS A 201 -12.06 12.72 -11.88
CA LYS A 201 -12.41 14.02 -11.30
C LYS A 201 -12.28 14.03 -9.77
N LEU A 202 -11.23 13.40 -9.26
CA LEU A 202 -10.99 13.20 -7.84
C LEU A 202 -10.10 14.32 -7.29
N ASP A 203 -10.71 15.43 -6.90
CA ASP A 203 -9.99 16.60 -6.36
C ASP A 203 -9.54 16.41 -4.91
N ALA A 204 -10.21 15.52 -4.17
CA ALA A 204 -9.88 15.16 -2.80
C ALA A 204 -10.11 13.67 -2.54
N LEU A 205 -9.26 13.06 -1.74
CA LEU A 205 -9.37 11.68 -1.28
C LEU A 205 -9.25 11.62 0.23
N THR A 206 -10.31 11.20 0.90
CA THR A 206 -10.32 10.95 2.34
C THR A 206 -9.76 9.57 2.65
N ILE A 207 -8.82 9.51 3.59
CA ILE A 207 -8.27 8.27 4.13
C ILE A 207 -9.14 7.88 5.34
N ASP A 208 -10.37 7.46 5.05
CA ASP A 208 -11.46 7.29 6.01
C ASP A 208 -11.58 5.87 6.58
N ARG A 209 -10.66 4.97 6.23
CA ARG A 209 -10.71 3.57 6.64
C ARG A 209 -9.32 2.94 6.70
N ILE A 210 -9.25 1.83 7.40
CA ILE A 210 -8.17 0.86 7.29
C ILE A 210 -8.72 -0.47 6.77
N ALA A 211 -7.89 -1.18 6.02
CA ALA A 211 -8.18 -2.48 5.46
C ALA A 211 -7.08 -3.47 5.88
N LEU A 212 -7.49 -4.64 6.36
CA LEU A 212 -6.62 -5.76 6.64
C LEU A 212 -6.47 -6.59 5.38
N PHE A 213 -5.25 -6.67 4.87
CA PHE A 213 -4.87 -7.51 3.75
C PHE A 213 -4.17 -8.76 4.27
N LYS A 214 -4.42 -9.90 3.64
CA LYS A 214 -3.79 -11.18 3.94
C LYS A 214 -3.18 -11.78 2.68
N GLN A 215 -1.99 -12.35 2.81
CA GLN A 215 -1.40 -13.22 1.81
C GLN A 215 -1.11 -14.57 2.43
N ASP A 216 -1.78 -15.61 1.93
CA ASP A 216 -1.76 -16.94 2.51
C ASP A 216 -0.41 -17.66 2.33
N ASP A 217 0.25 -17.50 1.17
CA ASP A 217 1.53 -18.14 0.84
C ASP A 217 2.38 -17.30 -0.16
N PRO A 218 3.64 -17.68 -0.48
CA PRO A 218 4.50 -16.89 -1.37
C PRO A 218 3.97 -16.68 -2.79
N LYS A 219 3.15 -17.60 -3.30
CA LYS A 219 2.58 -17.58 -4.66
C LYS A 219 1.23 -16.86 -4.70
N ALA A 220 0.52 -16.80 -3.57
CA ALA A 220 -0.72 -16.05 -3.44
C ALA A 220 -0.47 -14.53 -3.59
N ARG A 221 -1.50 -13.78 -4.01
CA ARG A 221 -1.52 -12.32 -3.92
C ARG A 221 -2.20 -11.91 -2.62
N PHE A 222 -1.96 -10.68 -2.17
CA PHE A 222 -2.72 -10.16 -1.04
C PHE A 222 -4.18 -9.94 -1.43
N ARG A 223 -5.09 -10.34 -0.53
CA ARG A 223 -6.53 -10.12 -0.62
C ARG A 223 -7.03 -9.40 0.62
N ILE A 224 -8.09 -8.63 0.47
CA ILE A 224 -8.74 -7.92 1.57
C ILE A 224 -9.55 -8.93 2.38
N VAL A 225 -9.35 -8.96 3.70
CA VAL A 225 -10.07 -9.85 4.63
C VAL A 225 -10.86 -9.10 5.69
N GLY A 226 -10.75 -7.77 5.74
CA GLY A 226 -11.55 -6.92 6.60
C GLY A 226 -11.33 -5.44 6.32
N GLU A 227 -12.34 -4.63 6.56
CA GLU A 227 -12.28 -3.17 6.41
C GLU A 227 -13.08 -2.49 7.53
N TRP A 228 -12.55 -1.38 8.04
CA TRP A 228 -13.18 -0.61 9.11
C TRP A 228 -13.10 0.88 8.82
N THR A 229 -14.26 1.52 8.75
CA THR A 229 -14.37 2.99 8.61
C THR A 229 -13.99 3.66 9.93
N LEU A 230 -13.21 4.72 9.86
CA LEU A 230 -12.76 5.50 11.00
C LEU A 230 -13.91 6.32 11.59
N ALA A 231 -14.06 6.26 12.91
CA ALA A 231 -14.95 7.13 13.65
C ALA A 231 -14.44 8.58 13.61
N ARG A 232 -15.37 9.52 13.42
CA ARG A 232 -15.13 10.95 13.54
C ARG A 232 -15.20 11.39 14.99
#